data_AF-A0A8S2GE18-F1
#
_entry.id   AF-A0A8S2GE18-F1
#
_cell.length_a   1.000
_cell.length_b   1.000
_cell.length_c   1.000
_cell.angle_alpha   90.00
_cell.angle_beta   90.00
_cell.angle_gamma   90.00
#
_symmetry.space_group_name_H-M   'P 1'
#
loop_
_entity.id
_entity.type
_entity.pdbx_description
1 polymer ?
#
loop_
_entity_poly.entity_id
_entity_poly.type
_entity_poly.pdbx_seq_one_letter_code
_entity_poly.pdbx_strand_id
1 'polypeptide(L)' 'NLKARVLRDSAIIYTSEISSLKHGKEDVREAKLKTECGITLRNFTDFKPGDIIETFKVMEKK' A
#
# COMPACT_ATOMS: atom_id res chain seq x y z
N ASN A 1 6.39 -7.24 8.28
CA ASN A 1 6.84 -6.63 7.02
C ASN A 1 5.73 -6.74 5.98
N LEU A 2 4.84 -5.74 5.95
CA LEU A 2 3.81 -5.64 4.91
C LEU A 2 4.46 -5.06 3.65
N LYS A 3 4.31 -5.73 2.52
CA LYS A 3 4.79 -5.26 1.23
C LYS A 3 3.60 -4.83 0.39
N ALA A 4 3.83 -3.90 -0.52
CA ALA A 4 2.84 -3.45 -1.48
C ALA A 4 3.48 -3.22 -2.84
N ARG A 5 2.67 -3.40 -3.88
CA ARG A 5 3.02 -3.06 -5.25
C ARG A 5 1.97 -2.15 -5.86
N VAL A 6 2.43 -1.23 -6.69
CA VAL A 6 1.58 -0.29 -7.43
C VAL A 6 1.45 -0.83 -8.85
N LEU A 7 0.22 -1.05 -9.26
CA LEU A 7 -0.15 -1.45 -10.62
C LEU A 7 -0.80 -0.27 -11.33
N ARG A 8 -0.38 -0.01 -12.56
CA ARG A 8 -0.96 1.00 -13.46
C ARG A 8 -1.15 0.33 -14.81
N ASP A 9 -2.37 0.37 -15.35
CA ASP A 9 -2.70 -0.29 -16.63
C ASP A 9 -2.29 -1.77 -16.67
N SER A 10 -2.47 -2.49 -15.56
CA SER A 10 -2.06 -3.90 -15.38
C SER A 10 -0.55 -4.17 -15.39
N ALA A 11 0.30 -3.15 -15.40
CA ALA A 11 1.76 -3.27 -15.26
C ALA A 11 2.21 -2.90 -13.84
N ILE A 12 3.19 -3.63 -13.31
CA ILE A 12 3.81 -3.31 -12.02
C ILE A 12 4.76 -2.13 -12.22
N ILE A 13 4.40 -0.97 -11.66
CA ILE A 13 5.20 0.26 -11.75
C ILE A 13 6.20 0.33 -10.60
N TYR A 14 5.78 -0.12 -9.41
CA TYR A 14 6.62 -0.03 -8.22
C TYR A 14 6.32 -1.16 -7.24
N THR A 15 7.33 -1.61 -6.50
CA THR A 15 7.18 -2.59 -5.44
C THR A 15 8.04 -2.18 -4.26
N SER A 16 7.43 -2.04 -3.09
CA SER A 16 8.14 -1.63 -1.88
C SER A 16 7.46 -2.14 -0.61
N GLU A 17 8.02 -1.75 0.52
CA GLU A 17 7.42 -1.96 1.81
C GLU A 17 6.43 -0.81 2.13
N ILE A 18 5.38 -1.14 2.87
CA ILE A 18 4.46 -0.14 3.40
C ILE A 18 5.15 0.53 4.59
N SER A 19 5.30 1.85 4.51
CA SER A 19 5.91 2.66 5.56
C SER A 19 4.91 2.94 6.69
N SER A 20 3.69 3.36 6.34
CA SER A 20 2.62 3.61 7.31
C SER A 20 1.25 3.55 6.63
N LEU A 21 0.24 3.25 7.44
CA LEU A 21 -1.17 3.33 7.07
C LEU A 21 -1.87 4.18 8.14
N LYS A 22 -2.52 5.26 7.70
CA LYS A 22 -3.22 6.20 8.57
C LYS A 22 -4.67 6.33 8.16
N HIS A 23 -5.57 6.39 9.14
CA HIS A 23 -6.96 6.79 8.94
C HIS A 23 -7.14 8.17 9.57
N GLY A 24 -7.20 9.21 8.74
CA GLY A 24 -7.15 10.60 9.22
C GLY A 24 -5.82 10.91 9.92
N LYS A 25 -5.85 11.03 11.25
CA LYS A 25 -4.66 11.31 12.08
C LYS A 25 -4.13 10.09 12.84
N GLU A 26 -4.86 8.98 12.80
CA GLU A 26 -4.52 7.79 13.58
C GLU A 26 -3.76 6.77 12.74
N ASP A 27 -2.67 6.23 13.28
CA ASP A 27 -1.94 5.11 12.67
C ASP A 27 -2.73 3.82 12.91
N VAL A 28 -3.17 3.19 11.81
CA VAL A 28 -3.98 1.98 11.84
C VAL A 28 -3.21 0.81 11.25
N ARG A 29 -3.44 -0.40 11.78
CA ARG A 29 -2.87 -1.62 11.22
C ARG A 29 -3.65 -2.13 10.02
N GLU A 30 -4.94 -1.86 9.98
CA GLU A 30 -5.88 -2.35 8.99
C GLU A 30 -6.88 -1.25 8.64
N ALA A 31 -7.10 -1.04 7.34
CA ALA A 31 -8.12 -0.14 6.84
C ALA A 31 -9.44 -0.88 6.66
N LYS A 32 -10.55 -0.27 7.07
CA LYS A 32 -11.88 -0.83 6.78
C LYS A 32 -12.25 -0.58 5.32
N LEU A 33 -13.08 -1.45 4.77
CA LEU A 33 -13.64 -1.25 3.44
C LEU A 33 -14.46 0.05 3.41
N LYS A 34 -14.35 0.79 2.30
CA LYS A 34 -15.07 2.06 2.07
C LYS A 34 -14.72 3.21 3.04
N THR A 35 -13.59 3.14 3.73
CA THR A 35 -13.07 4.27 4.51
C THR A 35 -11.90 4.93 3.80
N GLU A 36 -11.80 6.26 3.89
CA GLU A 36 -10.64 7.00 3.38
C GLU A 36 -9.41 6.69 4.24
N CYS A 37 -8.31 6.30 3.59
CA CYS A 37 -7.08 5.92 4.27
C CYS A 37 -5.90 6.55 3.53
N GLY A 38 -4.92 7.05 4.27
CA GLY A 38 -3.63 7.46 3.74
C GLY A 38 -2.65 6.29 3.83
N ILE A 39 -2.07 5.89 2.70
CA ILE A 39 -0.99 4.91 2.65
C ILE A 39 0.31 5.59 2.25
N THR A 40 1.39 5.28 2.97
CA THR A 40 2.73 5.74 2.61
C THR A 40 3.57 4.53 2.22
N LEU A 41 4.10 4.55 1.00
CA LEU A 41 5.05 3.56 0.52
C LEU A 41 6.47 4.06 0.73
N ARG A 42 7.38 3.16 1.10
CA ARG A 42 8.79 3.52 1.28
C ARG A 42 9.40 3.91 -0.08
N ASN A 43 9.94 5.13 -0.17
CA ASN A 43 10.59 5.69 -1.36
C ASN A 43 9.69 5.81 -2.61
N PHE A 44 8.39 6.01 -2.44
CA PHE A 44 7.47 6.22 -3.57
C PHE A 44 6.47 7.33 -3.31
N THR A 45 6.40 8.28 -4.25
CA THR A 45 5.57 9.47 -4.18
C THR A 45 4.83 9.78 -5.49
N ASP A 46 5.09 9.04 -6.58
CA ASP A 46 4.47 9.25 -7.91
C ASP A 46 3.13 8.50 -8.06
N PHE A 47 2.21 8.72 -7.12
CA PHE A 47 0.86 8.17 -7.23
C PHE A 47 0.07 8.95 -8.28
N LYS A 48 -0.61 8.23 -9.17
CA LYS A 48 -1.49 8.81 -10.19
C LYS A 48 -2.91 8.23 -10.05
N PRO A 49 -3.94 9.01 -10.42
CA PRO A 49 -5.30 8.49 -10.47
C PRO A 49 -5.37 7.30 -11.43
N GLY A 50 -6.00 6.21 -10.99
CA GLY A 50 -6.04 4.94 -11.72
C GLY A 50 -5.03 3.89 -11.23
N ASP A 51 -4.11 4.26 -10.32
CA ASP A 51 -3.21 3.29 -9.69
C ASP A 51 -3.96 2.33 -8.76
N ILE A 52 -3.62 1.06 -8.86
CA ILE A 52 -4.11 -0.01 -7.98
C ILE A 52 -2.96 -0.44 -7.07
N ILE A 53 -3.14 -0.26 -5.76
CA ILE A 53 -2.15 -0.68 -4.76
C ILE A 53 -2.56 -2.03 -4.22
N GLU A 54 -1.71 -3.05 -4.42
CA GLU A 54 -1.94 -4.39 -3.91
C GLU A 54 -0.95 -4.69 -2.77
N THR A 55 -1.50 -4.96 -1.58
CA THR A 55 -0.71 -5.31 -0.39
C THR A 55 -0.62 -6.81 -0.23
N PHE A 56 0.57 -7.34 0.01
CA PHE A 56 0.79 -8.77 0.25
C PHE A 56 1.68 -9.00 1.46
N LYS A 57 1.39 -10.10 2.17
CA LYS A 57 2.18 -10.57 3.30
C LYS A 57 2.99 -11.77 2.85
N VAL A 58 4.31 -11.65 2.87
CA VAL A 58 5.18 -12.81 2.68
C VAL A 58 5.10 -13.64 3.96
N MET A 59 4.45 -14.79 3.89
CA MET A 59 4.49 -15.78 4.95
C MET A 59 5.59 -16.78 4.60
N GLU A 60 6.71 -16.72 5.31
CA GLU A 60 7.70 -17.79 5.28
C GLU A 60 7.08 -19.03 5.93
N LYS A 61 6.86 -20.09 5.16
CA LYS A 61 6.57 -21.41 5.72
C LYS A 61 7.86 -21.90 6.38
N LYS A 62 7.82 -22.08 7.69
CA LYS A 62 8.85 -22.78 8.45
C LYS A 62 8.67 -24.29 8.31
#